data_AF-A0A818GTI7-F1
#
_entry.id   AF-A0A818GTI7-F1
#
_cell.length_a   1.000
_cell.length_b   1.000
_cell.length_c   1.000
_cell.angle_alpha   90.00
_cell.angle_beta   90.00
_cell.angle_gamma   90.00
#
_symmetry.space_group_name_H-M   'P 1'
#
loop_
_entity.id
_entity.type
_entity.pdbx_description
1 polymer ?
#
loop_
_entity_poly.entity_id
_entity_poly.type
_entity_poly.pdbx_seq_one_letter_code
_entity_poly.pdbx_strand_id
1 'polypeptide(L)'
;MRSTTIVYLLYLFPAKTKKDFGQFFVIQKLAASSSEKNFKKFRKIQTELIKFDIRPERNDLELVLVHFNFDIHQTVNAFKNDTAKEILNEWKTSTRKKQIHEDTRTSTPKKSLNTSKSTEMSLASTTSSEKNSHEEKKTSSINYDQIKHDMEKCDAAIKDYEKEMKICTNNNLLNYYIASASKLREQSTMFLEIYKKQETDSKLTEEIQKISLKVDYLLQQNKDRLKNELDCWDTSSTRTKEEQDDFKSKLITYYNCGSPKMRTIKCMVLNKYFDRNFVRASHIWKAATKGVGLTAFKLNESDVNNERNGLLLYESIEKAFDYKKLCFLYDPFAGNLLVKILCSDLRQTFIVDDPINRKNFNELRTFNDIDNAVLQLPPNIFPYRRLLNWHGRCSFKTAKANKWINKDEHLEDFFHLSDLISLPGEDFNE
;
A
#
# COMPACT_ATOMS: atom_id res chain seq x y z
N MET A 1 32.53 3.75 8.65
CA MET A 1 31.92 4.58 9.72
C MET A 1 30.75 5.36 9.14
N ARG A 2 29.75 5.70 9.97
CA ARG A 2 28.43 6.29 9.61
C ARG A 2 27.54 5.33 8.79
N SER A 3 26.23 5.23 9.03
CA SER A 3 25.49 5.52 10.27
C SER A 3 24.15 4.78 10.24
N THR A 4 23.88 3.90 11.21
CA THR A 4 22.68 3.04 11.20
C THR A 4 21.93 3.18 12.51
N THR A 5 20.85 3.98 12.52
CA THR A 5 19.99 4.17 13.70
C THR A 5 18.58 4.56 13.26
N ILE A 6 17.58 4.13 14.05
CA ILE A 6 16.11 4.33 13.96
C ILE A 6 15.35 3.06 13.50
N VAL A 7 15.36 2.07 14.38
CA VAL A 7 14.18 1.24 14.71
C VAL A 7 14.22 1.00 16.22
N TYR A 8 13.54 1.87 16.99
CA TYR A 8 13.14 1.66 18.39
C TYR A 8 12.37 2.90 18.88
N LEU A 9 11.04 2.90 18.75
CA LEU A 9 10.09 3.70 19.58
C LEU A 9 8.61 3.39 19.24
N LEU A 10 8.26 2.11 19.20
CA LEU A 10 6.88 1.63 19.37
C LEU A 10 6.88 0.56 20.46
N TYR A 11 6.78 0.98 21.74
CA TYR A 11 6.23 0.19 22.87
C TYR A 11 6.37 0.96 24.20
N LEU A 12 5.50 1.96 24.41
CA LEU A 12 5.14 2.46 25.76
C LEU A 12 3.75 3.12 25.70
N PHE A 13 2.68 2.34 25.77
CA PHE A 13 1.40 2.67 26.43
C PHE A 13 0.39 1.51 26.22
N PRO A 14 -0.15 0.87 27.28
CA PRO A 14 -1.19 -0.14 27.16
C PRO A 14 -2.58 0.53 27.10
N ALA A 15 -3.24 0.48 25.93
CA ALA A 15 -4.62 0.93 25.77
C ALA A 15 -5.58 0.06 26.63
N LYS A 16 -6.46 0.70 27.40
CA LYS A 16 -7.35 0.04 28.37
C LYS A 16 -8.85 0.32 28.20
N THR A 17 -9.28 1.10 27.20
CA THR A 17 -10.71 1.38 26.97
C THR A 17 -11.07 1.49 25.48
N LYS A 18 -12.36 1.36 25.14
CA LYS A 18 -12.88 1.54 23.76
C LYS A 18 -12.71 2.95 23.16
N LYS A 19 -12.18 3.93 23.91
CA LYS A 19 -12.11 5.33 23.50
C LYS A 19 -11.10 5.60 22.37
N ASP A 20 -10.12 4.71 22.19
CA ASP A 20 -8.93 4.95 21.38
C ASP A 20 -9.11 4.57 19.89
N PHE A 21 -10.16 3.79 19.56
CA PHE A 21 -10.42 3.29 18.20
C PHE A 21 -10.68 4.39 17.17
N GLY A 22 -11.23 5.55 17.59
CA GLY A 22 -11.50 6.67 16.69
C GLY A 22 -10.24 7.33 16.11
N GLN A 23 -9.11 7.25 16.83
CA GLN A 23 -7.82 7.79 16.34
C GLN A 23 -7.08 6.77 15.45
N PHE A 24 -7.29 5.47 15.66
CA PHE A 24 -6.61 4.39 14.93
C PHE A 24 -6.84 4.43 13.41
N PHE A 25 -8.05 4.78 12.96
CA PHE A 25 -8.37 4.90 11.53
C PHE A 25 -7.59 6.02 10.81
N VAL A 26 -7.19 7.08 11.53
CA VAL A 26 -6.33 8.14 10.97
C VAL A 26 -4.88 7.66 10.89
N ILE A 27 -4.41 6.94 11.90
CA ILE A 27 -3.05 6.38 11.96
C ILE A 27 -2.79 5.39 10.81
N GLN A 28 -3.73 4.50 10.48
CA GLN A 28 -3.58 3.60 9.32
C GLN A 28 -3.48 4.36 8.00
N LYS A 29 -4.27 5.42 7.81
CA LYS A 29 -4.22 6.25 6.59
C LYS A 29 -2.92 7.06 6.49
N LEU A 30 -2.33 7.44 7.63
CA LEU A 30 -1.02 8.09 7.69
C LEU A 30 0.13 7.11 7.43
N ALA A 31 0.10 5.90 8.02
CA ALA A 31 1.12 4.86 7.83
C ALA A 31 1.27 4.46 6.35
N ALA A 32 0.15 4.28 5.64
CA ALA A 32 0.13 4.02 4.20
C ALA A 32 0.61 5.20 3.32
N SER A 33 0.86 6.39 3.91
CA SER A 33 1.27 7.61 3.22
C SER A 33 2.68 8.10 3.58
N SER A 34 3.50 7.21 4.15
CA SER A 34 4.92 7.44 4.52
C SER A 34 5.84 7.60 3.29
N SER A 35 5.58 8.65 2.50
CA SER A 35 6.53 9.17 1.53
C SER A 35 7.25 10.37 2.13
N GLU A 36 8.56 10.46 1.88
CA GLU A 36 9.42 11.56 2.35
C GLU A 36 8.90 12.94 1.90
N LYS A 37 8.15 12.98 0.79
CA LYS A 37 7.45 14.16 0.26
C LYS A 37 6.44 14.72 1.27
N ASN A 38 5.68 13.88 1.97
CA ASN A 38 4.69 14.33 2.96
C ASN A 38 5.34 14.90 4.21
N PHE A 39 6.43 14.30 4.70
CA PHE A 39 7.21 14.85 5.81
C PHE A 39 7.88 16.19 5.44
N LYS A 40 8.34 16.34 4.19
CA LYS A 40 8.82 17.61 3.63
C LYS A 40 7.73 18.67 3.51
N LYS A 41 6.50 18.31 3.09
CA LYS A 41 5.32 19.21 3.14
C LYS A 41 5.02 19.66 4.57
N PHE A 42 4.96 18.72 5.52
CA PHE A 42 4.67 19.00 6.93
C PHE A 42 5.67 19.98 7.54
N ARG A 43 6.99 19.71 7.40
CA ARG A 43 8.02 20.65 7.85
C ARG A 43 7.95 22.01 7.15
N LYS A 44 7.66 22.05 5.84
CA LYS A 44 7.50 23.33 5.12
C LYS A 44 6.34 24.16 5.70
N ILE A 45 5.22 23.53 6.08
CA ILE A 45 4.12 24.26 6.75
C ILE A 45 4.53 24.69 8.17
N GLN A 46 5.22 23.85 8.95
CA GLN A 46 5.72 24.28 10.26
C GLN A 46 6.65 25.50 10.14
N THR A 47 7.59 25.50 9.19
CA THR A 47 8.46 26.65 8.91
C THR A 47 7.66 27.88 8.49
N GLU A 48 6.64 27.73 7.64
CA GLU A 48 5.78 28.85 7.25
C GLU A 48 4.95 29.38 8.43
N LEU A 49 4.38 28.54 9.28
CA LEU A 49 3.55 28.98 10.42
C LEU A 49 4.37 29.65 11.52
N ILE A 50 5.62 29.21 11.74
CA ILE A 50 6.57 29.86 12.65
C ILE A 50 6.89 31.30 12.21
N LYS A 51 6.84 31.64 10.91
CA LYS A 51 6.99 33.03 10.42
C LYS A 51 5.86 33.97 10.88
N PHE A 52 4.78 33.44 11.46
CA PHE A 52 3.64 34.19 12.01
C PHE A 52 3.43 33.90 13.51
N ASP A 53 4.42 33.29 14.17
CA ASP A 53 4.40 32.71 15.53
C ASP A 53 3.23 31.73 15.82
N ILE A 54 2.63 31.16 14.76
CA ILE A 54 1.58 30.16 14.91
C ILE A 54 2.23 28.81 15.15
N ARG A 55 2.06 28.27 16.36
CA ARG A 55 2.62 26.98 16.79
C ARG A 55 1.50 25.97 17.04
N PRO A 56 0.89 25.39 15.99
CA PRO A 56 -0.19 24.44 16.17
C PRO A 56 0.35 23.15 16.81
N GLU A 57 -0.50 22.46 17.57
CA GLU A 57 -0.20 21.07 17.93
C GLU A 57 -0.06 20.23 16.66
N ARG A 58 0.84 19.24 16.70
CA ARG A 58 1.11 18.36 15.56
C ARG A 58 -0.16 17.74 14.98
N ASN A 59 -1.06 17.28 15.85
CA ASN A 59 -2.30 16.61 15.46
C ASN A 59 -3.26 17.57 14.75
N ASP A 60 -3.44 18.79 15.28
CA ASP A 60 -4.28 19.82 14.67
C ASP A 60 -3.72 20.25 13.30
N LEU A 61 -2.40 20.36 13.16
CA LEU A 61 -1.76 20.62 11.85
C LEU A 61 -1.96 19.47 10.86
N GLU A 62 -1.79 18.21 11.27
CA GLU A 62 -2.02 17.03 10.40
C GLU A 62 -3.50 16.93 9.95
N LEU A 63 -4.46 17.29 10.80
CA LEU A 63 -5.89 17.31 10.45
C LEU A 63 -6.26 18.38 9.42
N VAL A 64 -5.80 19.63 9.61
CA VAL A 64 -6.06 20.73 8.65
C VAL A 64 -5.35 20.47 7.31
N LEU A 65 -4.14 19.86 7.36
CA LEU A 65 -3.44 19.36 6.17
C LEU A 65 -4.30 18.38 5.36
N VAL A 66 -4.93 17.41 6.01
CA VAL A 66 -5.78 16.40 5.35
C VAL A 66 -7.06 17.03 4.79
N HIS A 67 -7.68 17.99 5.50
CA HIS A 67 -8.85 18.72 5.01
C HIS A 67 -8.57 19.44 3.68
N PHE A 68 -7.40 20.06 3.52
CA PHE A 68 -6.98 20.71 2.27
C PHE A 68 -6.19 19.78 1.32
N ASN A 69 -6.33 18.45 1.42
CA ASN A 69 -5.67 17.48 0.55
C ASN A 69 -4.14 17.69 0.40
N PHE A 70 -3.49 18.04 1.51
CA PHE A 70 -2.07 18.38 1.61
C PHE A 70 -1.65 19.63 0.80
N ASP A 71 -2.54 20.59 0.55
CA ASP A 71 -2.18 21.92 0.05
C ASP A 71 -1.55 22.77 1.16
N ILE A 72 -0.36 23.30 0.88
CA ILE A 72 0.43 24.09 1.83
C ILE A 72 -0.17 25.49 2.04
N HIS A 73 -0.66 26.13 0.98
CA HIS A 73 -1.12 27.51 1.02
C HIS A 73 -2.50 27.63 1.68
N GLN A 74 -3.42 26.70 1.39
CA GLN A 74 -4.72 26.64 2.05
C GLN A 74 -4.57 26.31 3.54
N THR A 75 -3.73 25.34 3.90
CA THR A 75 -3.40 25.04 5.30
C THR A 75 -2.82 26.26 6.03
N VAL A 76 -1.79 26.90 5.46
CA VAL A 76 -1.15 28.08 6.07
C VAL A 76 -2.13 29.25 6.20
N ASN A 77 -2.97 29.50 5.19
CA ASN A 77 -3.95 30.58 5.23
C ASN A 77 -5.08 30.31 6.23
N ALA A 78 -5.52 29.06 6.40
CA ALA A 78 -6.53 28.73 7.41
C ALA A 78 -6.03 28.93 8.84
N PHE A 79 -4.76 28.62 9.12
CA PHE A 79 -4.15 28.95 10.42
C PHE A 79 -3.96 30.46 10.61
N LYS A 80 -3.57 31.22 9.58
CA LYS A 80 -3.44 32.69 9.63
C LYS A 80 -4.77 33.41 9.87
N ASN A 81 -5.83 32.95 9.21
CA ASN A 81 -7.16 33.56 9.22
C ASN A 81 -8.07 32.95 10.29
N ASP A 82 -7.51 32.16 11.20
CA ASP A 82 -8.16 31.42 12.29
C ASP A 82 -9.24 30.39 11.91
N THR A 83 -9.62 30.28 10.63
CA THR A 83 -10.59 29.28 10.11
C THR A 83 -10.13 27.83 10.30
N ALA A 84 -8.84 27.59 10.57
CA ALA A 84 -8.34 26.31 11.06
C ALA A 84 -9.08 25.85 12.34
N LYS A 85 -9.44 26.76 13.25
CA LYS A 85 -10.26 26.43 14.44
C LYS A 85 -11.66 25.97 14.05
N GLU A 86 -12.26 26.58 13.03
CA GLU A 86 -13.59 26.20 12.52
C GLU A 86 -13.55 24.78 11.94
N ILE A 87 -12.56 24.47 11.11
CA ILE A 87 -12.31 23.12 10.56
C ILE A 87 -12.11 22.10 11.70
N LEU A 88 -11.26 22.41 12.68
CA LEU A 88 -11.01 21.52 13.81
C LEU A 88 -12.26 21.33 14.68
N ASN A 89 -13.11 22.35 14.83
CA ASN A 89 -14.39 22.26 15.53
C ASN A 89 -15.45 21.49 14.74
N GLU A 90 -15.47 21.61 13.40
CA GLU A 90 -16.31 20.78 12.53
C GLU A 90 -15.91 19.29 12.67
N TRP A 91 -14.62 18.97 12.63
CA TRP A 91 -14.13 17.60 12.88
C TRP A 91 -14.49 17.09 14.29
N LYS A 92 -14.30 17.93 15.33
CA LYS A 92 -14.64 17.60 16.73
C LYS A 92 -16.15 17.46 16.97
N THR A 93 -17.02 18.08 16.15
CA THR A 93 -18.48 17.92 16.23
C THR A 93 -19.03 16.83 15.31
N SER A 94 -18.42 16.59 14.15
CA SER A 94 -18.76 15.52 13.21
C SER A 94 -18.50 14.13 13.79
N THR A 95 -17.34 13.95 14.44
CA THR A 95 -17.03 12.73 15.22
C THR A 95 -18.06 12.51 16.34
N ARG A 96 -18.42 13.57 17.08
CA ARG A 96 -19.45 13.52 18.13
C ARG A 96 -20.85 13.19 17.60
N LYS A 97 -21.22 13.66 16.40
CA LYS A 97 -22.49 13.34 15.74
C LYS A 97 -22.57 11.88 15.30
N LYS A 98 -21.49 11.30 14.75
CA LYS A 98 -21.44 9.85 14.43
C LYS A 98 -21.65 9.00 15.69
N GLN A 99 -20.96 9.35 16.77
CA GLN A 99 -21.05 8.64 18.05
C GLN A 99 -22.48 8.63 18.64
N ILE A 100 -23.24 9.72 18.48
CA ILE A 100 -24.64 9.81 18.95
C ILE A 100 -25.62 8.97 18.10
N HIS A 101 -25.31 8.74 16.81
CA HIS A 101 -26.23 8.06 15.88
C HIS A 101 -26.17 6.51 15.98
N GLU A 102 -25.11 5.95 16.58
CA GLU A 102 -25.01 4.51 16.87
C GLU A 102 -25.69 4.14 18.20
N ASP A 103 -25.59 5.01 19.22
CA ASP A 103 -26.13 4.76 20.58
C ASP A 103 -27.66 4.94 20.72
N THR A 104 -28.41 5.29 19.66
CA THR A 104 -29.83 5.66 19.74
C THR A 104 -30.80 4.75 18.97
N ARG A 105 -30.86 3.46 19.35
CA ARG A 105 -31.97 2.55 19.00
C ARG A 105 -32.44 1.67 20.17
N THR A 106 -33.18 2.25 21.13
CA THR A 106 -34.31 1.55 21.81
C THR A 106 -35.19 2.44 22.70
N SER A 107 -36.49 2.13 22.73
CA SER A 107 -37.51 2.57 23.72
C SER A 107 -38.00 4.04 23.70
N THR A 108 -39.10 4.29 24.42
CA THR A 108 -40.15 5.29 24.11
C THR A 108 -40.68 6.01 25.39
N PRO A 109 -41.60 7.02 25.32
CA PRO A 109 -41.40 8.28 26.05
C PRO A 109 -42.37 8.56 27.22
N LYS A 110 -42.12 9.65 27.98
CA LYS A 110 -43.15 10.32 28.82
C LYS A 110 -42.91 11.83 29.08
N LYS A 111 -43.87 12.64 28.60
CA LYS A 111 -44.40 13.95 29.06
C LYS A 111 -43.58 14.95 29.92
N SER A 112 -43.78 16.25 29.59
CA SER A 112 -43.97 17.43 30.48
C SER A 112 -42.73 18.02 31.19
N LEU A 113 -42.62 19.32 31.53
CA LEU A 113 -43.31 20.57 31.12
C LEU A 113 -42.41 21.79 31.49
N ASN A 114 -42.38 22.88 30.70
CA ASN A 114 -41.98 24.25 31.11
C ASN A 114 -40.53 24.46 31.69
N THR A 115 -39.91 25.65 31.81
CA THR A 115 -40.16 27.02 31.29
C THR A 115 -38.86 27.86 31.21
N SER A 116 -38.78 28.74 30.20
CA SER A 116 -38.17 30.10 30.21
C SER A 116 -36.70 30.42 30.61
N LYS A 117 -35.99 30.99 29.61
CA LYS A 117 -35.29 32.30 29.60
C LYS A 117 -33.81 32.49 30.03
N SER A 118 -33.27 33.59 29.48
CA SER A 118 -32.03 34.36 29.71
C SER A 118 -30.68 33.74 29.31
N THR A 119 -29.63 34.50 28.89
CA THR A 119 -29.44 35.74 28.08
C THR A 119 -27.95 36.18 28.24
N GLU A 120 -27.45 37.10 27.41
CA GLU A 120 -26.10 37.73 27.44
C GLU A 120 -24.93 36.80 26.98
N MET A 121 -23.90 37.23 26.22
CA MET A 121 -23.07 38.48 26.18
C MET A 121 -22.13 38.59 27.40
N SER A 122 -20.89 39.11 27.35
CA SER A 122 -19.97 39.55 26.27
C SER A 122 -18.51 39.36 26.79
N LEU A 123 -17.38 39.87 26.27
CA LEU A 123 -17.03 40.92 25.30
C LEU A 123 -15.65 40.58 24.65
N ALA A 124 -14.95 41.56 24.08
CA ALA A 124 -13.64 41.44 23.42
C ALA A 124 -12.53 42.28 24.09
N SER A 125 -11.26 41.95 23.82
CA SER A 125 -10.08 42.85 23.83
C SER A 125 -8.87 42.10 23.23
N THR A 126 -8.18 42.45 22.13
CA THR A 126 -7.49 43.69 21.67
C THR A 126 -6.20 44.08 22.41
N THR A 127 -5.06 43.69 21.84
CA THR A 127 -3.73 44.37 21.81
C THR A 127 -2.78 43.50 20.95
N SER A 128 -1.80 43.91 20.15
CA SER A 128 -1.44 45.12 19.38
C SER A 128 0.07 45.05 19.14
N SER A 129 0.54 45.13 17.87
CA SER A 129 1.96 45.34 17.47
C SER A 129 2.96 44.19 17.82
N GLU A 130 4.16 44.05 17.24
CA GLU A 130 4.98 44.95 16.39
C GLU A 130 5.43 44.33 15.03
N LYS A 131 6.26 45.07 14.27
CA LYS A 131 6.79 44.71 12.94
C LYS A 131 8.21 44.15 13.05
N ASN A 132 8.60 43.27 12.13
CA ASN A 132 9.88 43.37 11.42
C ASN A 132 9.91 42.49 10.15
N SER A 133 10.74 42.86 9.17
CA SER A 133 10.67 42.33 7.80
C SER A 133 12.01 41.78 7.29
N HIS A 134 11.98 40.60 6.66
CA HIS A 134 13.05 40.12 5.78
C HIS A 134 12.47 39.59 4.46
N GLU A 135 13.15 39.92 3.36
CA GLU A 135 12.69 39.58 2.00
C GLU A 135 13.19 38.18 1.57
N GLU A 136 12.26 37.25 1.33
CA GLU A 136 12.54 36.06 0.52
C GLU A 136 12.23 36.37 -0.96
N LYS A 137 13.22 36.20 -1.83
CA LYS A 137 13.07 36.48 -3.27
C LYS A 137 12.05 35.54 -3.91
N LYS A 138 10.87 36.06 -4.25
CA LYS A 138 9.95 35.44 -5.20
C LYS A 138 10.68 35.28 -6.55
N THR A 139 11.05 34.06 -6.92
CA THR A 139 11.22 33.69 -8.32
C THR A 139 9.86 33.77 -8.99
N SER A 140 9.60 34.86 -9.71
CA SER A 140 8.42 34.97 -10.56
C SER A 140 8.44 33.83 -11.59
N SER A 141 7.26 33.26 -11.86
CA SER A 141 7.09 32.45 -13.07
C SER A 141 7.19 33.42 -14.25
N ILE A 142 8.35 33.49 -14.87
CA ILE A 142 8.59 34.42 -15.98
C ILE A 142 7.86 33.86 -17.19
N ASN A 143 6.75 34.50 -17.56
CA ASN A 143 5.92 34.08 -18.69
C ASN A 143 6.74 34.14 -19.99
N TYR A 144 6.80 33.03 -20.72
CA TYR A 144 7.53 32.88 -21.98
C TYR A 144 7.07 33.91 -23.02
N ASP A 145 5.76 34.13 -23.12
CA ASP A 145 5.16 35.12 -24.03
C ASP A 145 5.54 36.55 -23.62
N GLN A 146 5.75 36.82 -22.32
CA GLN A 146 6.20 38.12 -21.82
C GLN A 146 7.68 38.37 -22.16
N ILE A 147 8.56 37.37 -22.01
CA ILE A 147 9.97 37.48 -22.43
C ILE A 147 10.04 37.79 -23.93
N LYS A 148 9.29 37.04 -24.74
CA LYS A 148 9.25 37.22 -26.19
C LYS A 148 8.72 38.59 -26.59
N HIS A 149 7.60 39.03 -26.00
CA HIS A 149 7.04 40.37 -26.19
C HIS A 149 8.04 41.48 -25.81
N ASP A 150 8.74 41.33 -24.69
CA ASP A 150 9.68 42.35 -24.21
C ASP A 150 10.99 42.38 -25.04
N MET A 151 11.39 41.26 -25.64
CA MET A 151 12.40 41.24 -26.71
C MET A 151 11.93 41.98 -27.97
N GLU A 152 10.75 41.65 -28.49
CA GLU A 152 10.17 42.31 -29.68
C GLU A 152 10.04 43.83 -29.46
N LYS A 153 9.71 44.25 -28.23
CA LYS A 153 9.67 45.65 -27.79
C LYS A 153 11.05 46.30 -27.68
N CYS A 154 12.06 45.61 -27.16
CA CYS A 154 13.44 46.11 -27.15
C CYS A 154 13.96 46.31 -28.59
N ASP A 155 13.75 45.32 -29.46
CA ASP A 155 14.18 45.35 -30.85
C ASP A 155 13.45 46.42 -31.68
N ALA A 156 12.20 46.75 -31.35
CA ALA A 156 11.49 47.89 -31.92
C ALA A 156 12.13 49.23 -31.46
N ALA A 157 12.33 49.41 -30.16
CA ALA A 157 12.92 50.63 -29.61
C ALA A 157 14.37 50.87 -30.08
N ILE A 158 15.16 49.80 -30.30
CA ILE A 158 16.50 49.89 -30.92
C ILE A 158 16.41 50.46 -32.34
N LYS A 159 15.45 50.01 -33.17
CA LYS A 159 15.26 50.51 -34.54
C LYS A 159 14.83 51.97 -34.58
N ASP A 160 14.01 52.40 -33.63
CA ASP A 160 13.62 53.81 -33.49
C ASP A 160 14.83 54.68 -33.09
N TYR A 161 15.65 54.27 -32.11
CA TYR A 161 16.90 54.99 -31.81
C TYR A 161 17.86 55.01 -33.00
N GLU A 162 18.03 53.89 -33.72
CA GLU A 162 18.86 53.83 -34.94
C GLU A 162 18.33 54.68 -36.10
N LYS A 163 17.04 55.04 -36.09
CA LYS A 163 16.43 55.98 -37.03
C LYS A 163 16.72 57.42 -36.62
N GLU A 164 16.48 57.77 -35.35
CA GLU A 164 16.76 59.11 -34.81
C GLU A 164 18.25 59.47 -34.87
N MET A 165 19.14 58.50 -34.64
CA MET A 165 20.60 58.66 -34.81
C MET A 165 21.01 59.12 -36.22
N LYS A 166 20.26 58.76 -37.27
CA LYS A 166 20.59 59.12 -38.68
C LYS A 166 20.25 60.56 -39.03
N ILE A 167 19.41 61.23 -38.24
CA ILE A 167 18.97 62.61 -38.44
C ILE A 167 19.46 63.57 -37.34
N CYS A 168 20.08 63.05 -36.29
CA CYS A 168 20.51 63.82 -35.12
C CYS A 168 21.82 64.60 -35.40
N THR A 169 21.72 65.92 -35.51
CA THR A 169 22.88 66.83 -35.68
C THR A 169 23.53 67.28 -34.37
N ASN A 170 22.93 66.95 -33.21
CA ASN A 170 23.45 67.33 -31.90
C ASN A 170 24.24 66.17 -31.25
N ASN A 171 25.54 66.35 -31.05
CA ASN A 171 26.43 65.31 -30.49
C ASN A 171 25.99 64.76 -29.13
N ASN A 172 25.41 65.59 -28.24
CA ASN A 172 24.97 65.13 -26.92
C ASN A 172 23.74 64.23 -27.02
N LEU A 173 22.81 64.55 -27.93
CA LEU A 173 21.62 63.74 -28.20
C LEU A 173 21.98 62.45 -28.96
N LEU A 174 22.93 62.53 -29.89
CA LEU A 174 23.48 61.36 -30.58
C LEU A 174 24.13 60.36 -29.59
N ASN A 175 24.95 60.86 -28.66
CA ASN A 175 25.55 60.04 -27.59
C ASN A 175 24.49 59.41 -26.68
N TYR A 176 23.41 60.14 -26.36
CA TYR A 176 22.28 59.61 -25.60
C TYR A 176 21.57 58.45 -26.34
N TYR A 177 21.33 58.58 -27.65
CA TYR A 177 20.73 57.51 -28.45
C TYR A 177 21.66 56.29 -28.56
N ILE A 178 22.97 56.48 -28.76
CA ILE A 178 23.97 55.40 -28.77
C ILE A 178 23.94 54.62 -27.45
N ALA A 179 24.00 55.33 -26.31
CA ALA A 179 23.97 54.69 -24.99
C ALA A 179 22.65 53.95 -24.72
N SER A 180 21.51 54.53 -25.13
CA SER A 180 20.18 53.93 -24.97
C SER A 180 20.02 52.67 -25.83
N ALA A 181 20.46 52.70 -27.08
CA ALA A 181 20.44 51.53 -27.97
C ALA A 181 21.39 50.42 -27.48
N SER A 182 22.59 50.75 -26.98
CA SER A 182 23.51 49.76 -26.39
C SER A 182 22.88 49.03 -25.21
N LYS A 183 22.29 49.79 -24.27
CA LYS A 183 21.62 49.24 -23.09
C LYS A 183 20.42 48.34 -23.44
N LEU A 184 19.67 48.68 -24.48
CA LEU A 184 18.58 47.82 -24.96
C LEU A 184 19.09 46.54 -25.64
N ARG A 185 20.23 46.58 -26.34
CA ARG A 185 20.87 45.37 -26.93
C ARG A 185 21.37 44.42 -25.85
N GLU A 186 21.94 44.94 -24.76
CA GLU A 186 22.30 44.16 -23.56
C GLU A 186 21.06 43.46 -22.95
N GLN A 187 19.93 44.18 -22.84
CA GLN A 187 18.66 43.62 -22.34
C GLN A 187 18.08 42.56 -23.28
N SER A 188 18.02 42.81 -24.60
CA SER A 188 17.54 41.83 -25.60
C SER A 188 18.40 40.55 -25.61
N THR A 189 19.72 40.69 -25.43
CA THR A 189 20.66 39.55 -25.30
C THR A 189 20.36 38.72 -24.05
N MET A 190 20.16 39.37 -22.89
CA MET A 190 19.82 38.70 -21.62
C MET A 190 18.51 37.91 -21.73
N PHE A 191 17.48 38.47 -22.35
CA PHE A 191 16.21 37.79 -22.57
C PHE A 191 16.36 36.56 -23.49
N LEU A 192 17.18 36.66 -24.56
CA LEU A 192 17.46 35.55 -25.48
C LEU A 192 18.16 34.37 -24.77
N GLU A 193 19.05 34.63 -23.81
CA GLU A 193 19.70 33.58 -23.02
C GLU A 193 18.71 32.88 -22.07
N ILE A 194 17.83 33.65 -21.41
CA ILE A 194 16.78 33.09 -20.55
C ILE A 194 15.81 32.22 -21.37
N TYR A 195 15.37 32.71 -22.54
CA TYR A 195 14.49 32.00 -23.46
C TYR A 195 15.09 30.65 -23.90
N LYS A 196 16.34 30.67 -24.40
CA LYS A 196 17.05 29.45 -24.83
C LYS A 196 17.19 28.43 -23.69
N LYS A 197 17.49 28.91 -22.48
CA LYS A 197 17.59 28.05 -21.30
C LYS A 197 16.24 27.40 -20.95
N GLN A 198 15.15 28.17 -20.95
CA GLN A 198 13.80 27.63 -20.72
C GLN A 198 13.42 26.59 -21.79
N GLU A 199 13.78 26.80 -23.05
CA GLU A 199 13.55 25.84 -24.13
C GLU A 199 14.32 24.51 -23.88
N THR A 200 15.58 24.57 -23.43
CA THR A 200 16.34 23.36 -23.06
C THR A 200 15.82 22.69 -21.79
N ASP A 201 15.44 23.45 -20.76
CA ASP A 201 14.88 22.91 -19.51
C ASP A 201 13.53 22.21 -19.76
N SER A 202 12.71 22.73 -20.69
CA SER A 202 11.45 22.11 -21.13
C SER A 202 11.67 20.78 -21.86
N LYS A 203 12.58 20.74 -22.85
CA LYS A 203 12.92 19.52 -23.59
C LYS A 203 13.48 18.43 -22.66
N LEU A 204 14.36 18.81 -21.73
CA LEU A 204 14.89 17.90 -20.70
C LEU A 204 13.78 17.37 -19.78
N THR A 205 12.81 18.20 -19.42
CA THR A 205 11.65 17.80 -18.59
C THR A 205 10.78 16.77 -19.31
N GLU A 206 10.52 16.94 -20.61
CA GLU A 206 9.82 15.95 -21.42
C GLU A 206 10.58 14.61 -21.49
N GLU A 207 11.91 14.64 -21.67
CA GLU A 207 12.71 13.42 -21.72
C GLU A 207 12.73 12.69 -20.38
N ILE A 208 12.85 13.41 -19.26
CA ILE A 208 12.71 12.84 -17.90
C ILE A 208 11.34 12.18 -17.72
N GLN A 209 10.25 12.80 -18.21
CA GLN A 209 8.91 12.22 -18.14
C GLN A 209 8.78 10.95 -19.00
N LYS A 210 9.31 10.96 -20.23
CA LYS A 210 9.35 9.80 -21.13
C LYS A 210 10.17 8.64 -20.53
N ILE A 211 11.28 8.95 -19.86
CA ILE A 211 12.11 7.97 -19.14
C ILE A 211 11.37 7.40 -17.93
N SER A 212 10.70 8.23 -17.11
CA SER A 212 9.93 7.76 -15.95
C SER A 212 8.87 6.73 -16.34
N LEU A 213 8.05 7.05 -17.36
CA LEU A 213 7.01 6.14 -17.86
C LEU A 213 7.59 4.81 -18.36
N LYS A 214 8.78 4.84 -18.99
CA LYS A 214 9.48 3.63 -19.44
C LYS A 214 10.03 2.80 -18.27
N VAL A 215 10.50 3.44 -17.20
CA VAL A 215 10.93 2.77 -15.96
C VAL A 215 9.73 2.09 -15.28
N ASP A 216 8.60 2.78 -15.14
CA ASP A 216 7.39 2.22 -14.53
C ASP A 216 6.85 1.00 -15.31
N TYR A 217 6.86 1.08 -16.65
CA TYR A 217 6.51 -0.04 -17.53
C TYR A 217 7.45 -1.24 -17.34
N LEU A 218 8.77 -1.03 -17.32
CA LEU A 218 9.76 -2.11 -17.14
C LEU A 218 9.69 -2.72 -15.74
N LEU A 219 9.41 -1.92 -14.71
CA LEU A 219 9.17 -2.42 -13.35
C LEU A 219 7.92 -3.31 -13.30
N GLN A 220 6.84 -2.95 -14.00
CA GLN A 220 5.65 -3.79 -14.09
C GLN A 220 5.91 -5.09 -14.86
N GLN A 221 6.57 -5.00 -16.02
CA GLN A 221 6.91 -6.17 -16.84
C GLN A 221 7.80 -7.16 -16.06
N ASN A 222 8.78 -6.68 -15.30
CA ASN A 222 9.63 -7.53 -14.45
C ASN A 222 8.86 -8.16 -13.29
N LYS A 223 7.93 -7.43 -12.64
CA LYS A 223 7.05 -8.02 -11.61
C LYS A 223 6.20 -9.15 -12.17
N ASP A 224 5.65 -8.99 -13.37
CA ASP A 224 4.78 -10.00 -13.98
C ASP A 224 5.57 -11.18 -14.55
N ARG A 225 6.81 -10.98 -15.01
CA ARG A 225 7.74 -12.07 -15.33
C ARG A 225 8.07 -12.89 -14.09
N LEU A 226 8.47 -12.24 -12.99
CA LEU A 226 8.81 -12.89 -11.73
C LEU A 226 7.62 -13.67 -11.14
N LYS A 227 6.39 -13.14 -11.22
CA LYS A 227 5.17 -13.87 -10.83
C LYS A 227 4.98 -15.18 -11.60
N ASN A 228 5.36 -15.22 -12.87
CA ASN A 228 5.23 -16.41 -13.71
C ASN A 228 6.41 -17.38 -13.49
N GLU A 229 7.64 -16.87 -13.31
CA GLU A 229 8.81 -17.65 -12.92
C GLU A 229 8.64 -18.36 -11.56
N LEU A 230 7.80 -17.81 -10.67
CA LEU A 230 7.48 -18.37 -9.36
C LEU A 230 6.16 -19.18 -9.31
N ASP A 231 5.48 -19.45 -10.43
CA ASP A 231 4.33 -20.37 -10.46
C ASP A 231 4.81 -21.81 -10.71
N CYS A 232 5.38 -22.44 -9.68
CA CYS A 232 6.07 -23.73 -9.82
C CYS A 232 5.15 -24.96 -9.94
N TRP A 233 3.83 -24.81 -9.77
CA TRP A 233 2.92 -25.96 -9.54
C TRP A 233 2.70 -26.88 -10.73
N ASP A 234 2.94 -26.37 -11.94
CA ASP A 234 2.81 -27.15 -13.17
C ASP A 234 4.05 -28.04 -13.45
N THR A 235 4.99 -28.16 -12.49
CA THR A 235 6.22 -28.98 -12.61
C THR A 235 6.06 -30.41 -12.06
N SER A 236 6.39 -31.40 -12.90
CA SER A 236 6.41 -32.83 -12.55
C SER A 236 7.50 -33.18 -11.54
N SER A 237 7.18 -33.99 -10.52
CA SER A 237 8.15 -34.46 -9.54
C SER A 237 9.21 -35.38 -10.15
N THR A 238 10.49 -35.02 -10.01
CA THR A 238 11.64 -35.85 -10.41
C THR A 238 12.19 -36.75 -9.30
N ARG A 239 11.54 -36.77 -8.13
CA ARG A 239 12.03 -37.49 -6.93
C ARG A 239 11.91 -39.02 -7.05
N THR A 240 12.89 -39.74 -6.51
CA THR A 240 12.81 -41.19 -6.34
C THR A 240 11.68 -41.59 -5.38
N LYS A 241 11.33 -42.88 -5.37
CA LYS A 241 10.36 -43.41 -4.39
C LYS A 241 10.88 -43.27 -2.94
N GLU A 242 12.18 -43.45 -2.73
CA GLU A 242 12.81 -43.39 -1.42
C GLU A 242 12.79 -41.96 -0.84
N GLU A 243 13.10 -40.94 -1.66
CA GLU A 243 12.97 -39.53 -1.28
C GLU A 243 11.51 -39.12 -0.97
N GLN A 244 10.55 -39.72 -1.66
CA GLN A 244 9.12 -39.52 -1.38
C GLN A 244 8.70 -40.20 -0.07
N ASP A 245 9.21 -41.40 0.20
CA ASP A 245 8.89 -42.17 1.41
C ASP A 245 9.58 -41.63 2.68
N ASP A 246 10.81 -41.12 2.59
CA ASP A 246 11.53 -40.42 3.68
C ASP A 246 10.82 -39.12 4.06
N PHE A 247 10.64 -38.18 3.12
CA PHE A 247 9.98 -36.90 3.36
C PHE A 247 8.59 -37.09 3.96
N LYS A 248 7.82 -38.05 3.42
CA LYS A 248 6.50 -38.41 3.95
C LYS A 248 6.58 -38.93 5.38
N SER A 249 7.60 -39.71 5.73
CA SER A 249 7.79 -40.23 7.09
C SER A 249 8.13 -39.12 8.07
N LYS A 250 8.91 -38.12 7.64
CA LYS A 250 9.16 -36.88 8.41
C LYS A 250 7.87 -36.08 8.66
N LEU A 251 7.04 -35.87 7.63
CA LEU A 251 5.73 -35.20 7.79
C LEU A 251 4.80 -35.91 8.79
N ILE A 252 4.75 -37.24 8.77
CA ILE A 252 3.90 -38.04 9.66
C ILE A 252 4.26 -37.76 11.13
N THR A 253 5.56 -37.72 11.43
CA THR A 253 6.08 -37.40 12.77
C THR A 253 5.84 -35.93 13.12
N TYR A 254 6.21 -35.01 12.23
CA TYR A 254 6.15 -33.55 12.47
C TYR A 254 4.73 -33.05 12.74
N TYR A 255 3.73 -33.50 11.97
CA TYR A 255 2.32 -33.13 12.17
C TYR A 255 1.54 -34.11 13.08
N ASN A 256 2.23 -35.04 13.78
CA ASN A 256 1.62 -36.07 14.62
C ASN A 256 0.42 -36.79 13.94
N CYS A 257 0.60 -37.16 12.67
CA CYS A 257 -0.42 -37.77 11.81
C CYS A 257 -0.28 -39.30 11.71
N GLY A 258 0.59 -39.91 12.51
CA GLY A 258 0.81 -41.36 12.54
C GLY A 258 -0.28 -42.11 13.31
N SER A 259 -0.69 -43.27 12.79
CA SER A 259 -1.55 -44.20 13.52
C SER A 259 -0.72 -45.11 14.43
N PRO A 260 -1.16 -45.40 15.67
CA PRO A 260 -0.53 -46.43 16.52
C PRO A 260 -0.47 -47.82 15.88
N LYS A 261 -1.29 -48.09 14.85
CA LYS A 261 -1.29 -49.36 14.09
C LYS A 261 -0.37 -49.34 12.85
N MET A 262 0.51 -48.34 12.73
CA MET A 262 1.62 -48.18 11.76
C MET A 262 1.30 -48.24 10.24
N ARG A 263 0.08 -48.60 9.81
CA ARG A 263 -0.30 -48.69 8.38
C ARG A 263 -1.15 -47.53 7.87
N THR A 264 -1.82 -46.79 8.77
CA THR A 264 -2.69 -45.67 8.41
C THR A 264 -2.08 -44.31 8.78
N ILE A 265 -2.41 -43.28 8.00
CA ILE A 265 -1.98 -41.89 8.17
C ILE A 265 -3.22 -41.01 8.24
N LYS A 266 -3.19 -40.01 9.12
CA LYS A 266 -4.22 -38.98 9.23
C LYS A 266 -4.13 -37.98 8.08
N CYS A 267 -5.22 -37.76 7.36
CA CYS A 267 -5.32 -36.63 6.42
C CYS A 267 -5.64 -35.34 7.19
N MET A 268 -4.86 -34.29 6.97
CA MET A 268 -4.97 -33.02 7.69
C MET A 268 -6.26 -32.26 7.35
N VAL A 269 -6.86 -32.44 6.17
CA VAL A 269 -8.16 -31.81 5.84
C VAL A 269 -9.34 -32.66 6.34
N LEU A 270 -9.27 -33.98 6.17
CA LEU A 270 -10.40 -34.86 6.49
C LEU A 270 -10.50 -35.22 7.97
N ASN A 271 -9.47 -34.97 8.77
CA ASN A 271 -9.32 -35.36 10.19
C ASN A 271 -9.37 -36.88 10.46
N LYS A 272 -9.44 -37.71 9.40
CA LYS A 272 -9.56 -39.18 9.45
C LYS A 272 -8.26 -39.87 9.06
N TYR A 273 -8.11 -41.11 9.52
CA TYR A 273 -7.04 -42.03 9.14
C TYR A 273 -7.43 -42.82 7.88
N PHE A 274 -6.53 -42.88 6.90
CA PHE A 274 -6.62 -43.67 5.69
C PHE A 274 -5.35 -44.52 5.54
N ASP A 275 -5.35 -45.56 4.71
CA ASP A 275 -4.12 -46.30 4.43
C ASP A 275 -3.02 -45.39 3.88
N ARG A 276 -1.77 -45.69 4.25
CA ARG A 276 -0.58 -44.92 3.84
C ARG A 276 -0.51 -44.69 2.33
N ASN A 277 -1.13 -45.54 1.51
CA ASN A 277 -1.12 -45.41 0.06
C ASN A 277 -2.06 -44.34 -0.52
N PHE A 278 -3.10 -43.90 0.21
CA PHE A 278 -4.07 -42.88 -0.26
C PHE A 278 -3.77 -41.45 0.24
N VAL A 279 -2.96 -41.31 1.29
CA VAL A 279 -2.47 -39.99 1.74
C VAL A 279 -1.18 -39.65 1.00
N ARG A 280 -1.14 -38.49 0.36
CA ARG A 280 0.02 -37.94 -0.36
C ARG A 280 0.77 -36.95 0.54
N ALA A 281 2.09 -36.92 0.40
CA ALA A 281 2.95 -35.92 1.03
C ALA A 281 3.12 -34.77 0.05
N SER A 282 2.09 -33.91 0.00
CA SER A 282 2.04 -32.77 -0.91
C SER A 282 3.13 -31.76 -0.53
N HIS A 283 3.91 -31.34 -1.52
CA HIS A 283 4.86 -30.24 -1.38
C HIS A 283 4.14 -28.93 -1.68
N ILE A 284 4.21 -27.96 -0.76
CA ILE A 284 3.63 -26.63 -0.96
C ILE A 284 4.41 -25.93 -2.08
N TRP A 285 5.71 -25.70 -1.91
CA TRP A 285 6.61 -25.34 -3.02
C TRP A 285 7.20 -26.61 -3.64
N LYS A 286 7.05 -26.80 -4.94
CA LYS A 286 7.32 -28.07 -5.62
C LYS A 286 8.78 -28.53 -5.47
N ALA A 287 8.97 -29.78 -5.02
CA ALA A 287 10.27 -30.44 -4.93
C ALA A 287 11.06 -30.47 -6.24
N ALA A 288 10.37 -30.48 -7.40
CA ALA A 288 10.97 -30.45 -8.72
C ALA A 288 11.84 -29.20 -8.97
N THR A 289 11.56 -28.08 -8.29
CA THR A 289 12.38 -26.86 -8.34
C THR A 289 13.75 -27.02 -7.68
N LYS A 290 13.95 -28.07 -6.87
CA LYS A 290 15.13 -28.25 -6.00
C LYS A 290 15.40 -27.08 -5.05
N GLY A 291 14.37 -26.28 -4.76
CA GLY A 291 14.46 -25.09 -3.91
C GLY A 291 14.69 -23.78 -4.66
N VAL A 292 14.91 -23.81 -5.98
CA VAL A 292 14.95 -22.59 -6.80
C VAL A 292 13.65 -21.80 -6.61
N GLY A 293 13.80 -20.50 -6.34
CA GLY A 293 12.69 -19.59 -6.02
C GLY A 293 12.34 -19.48 -4.53
N LEU A 294 12.83 -20.37 -3.65
CA LEU A 294 12.59 -20.26 -2.20
C LEU A 294 13.22 -19.01 -1.57
N THR A 295 14.32 -18.51 -2.13
CA THR A 295 14.93 -17.24 -1.74
C THR A 295 13.97 -16.06 -1.95
N ALA A 296 13.09 -16.13 -2.96
CA ALA A 296 11.97 -15.22 -3.17
C ALA A 296 10.79 -15.41 -2.18
N PHE A 297 11.02 -16.12 -1.07
CA PHE A 297 10.17 -16.13 0.13
C PHE A 297 10.98 -15.98 1.44
N LYS A 298 12.28 -15.64 1.41
CA LYS A 298 13.22 -15.77 2.55
C LYS A 298 13.28 -17.21 3.12
N LEU A 299 13.30 -18.20 2.23
CA LEU A 299 13.62 -19.59 2.53
C LEU A 299 14.95 -19.95 1.88
N ASN A 300 15.66 -20.90 2.47
CA ASN A 300 16.84 -21.50 1.87
C ASN A 300 16.41 -22.53 0.82
N GLU A 301 17.25 -22.81 -0.18
CA GLU A 301 16.93 -23.83 -1.18
C GLU A 301 16.81 -25.23 -0.54
N SER A 302 17.56 -25.48 0.54
CA SER A 302 17.44 -26.68 1.39
C SER A 302 16.05 -26.86 2.02
N ASP A 303 15.30 -25.76 2.24
CA ASP A 303 14.00 -25.81 2.90
C ASP A 303 12.92 -26.44 2.00
N VAL A 304 13.26 -26.78 0.74
CA VAL A 304 12.37 -27.52 -0.17
C VAL A 304 11.90 -28.85 0.40
N ASN A 305 12.74 -29.54 1.18
CA ASN A 305 12.39 -30.79 1.86
C ASN A 305 12.14 -30.62 3.36
N ASN A 306 11.99 -29.38 3.86
CA ASN A 306 11.58 -29.11 5.23
C ASN A 306 10.12 -29.51 5.45
N GLU A 307 9.78 -30.00 6.63
CA GLU A 307 8.45 -30.50 6.97
C GLU A 307 7.38 -29.40 6.91
N ARG A 308 7.76 -28.14 7.14
CA ARG A 308 6.91 -26.95 6.98
C ARG A 308 6.60 -26.62 5.52
N ASN A 309 7.32 -27.21 4.56
CA ASN A 309 6.98 -27.18 3.12
C ASN A 309 6.06 -28.34 2.70
N GLY A 310 5.60 -29.18 3.64
CA GLY A 310 4.75 -30.34 3.35
C GLY A 310 3.36 -30.30 4.00
N LEU A 311 2.41 -31.01 3.37
CA LEU A 311 1.06 -31.30 3.88
C LEU A 311 0.69 -32.77 3.61
N LEU A 312 -0.06 -33.38 4.53
CA LEU A 312 -0.60 -34.75 4.40
C LEU A 312 -2.06 -34.71 3.95
N LEU A 313 -2.25 -34.75 2.63
CA LEU A 313 -3.54 -34.60 1.95
C LEU A 313 -4.03 -35.94 1.39
N TYR A 314 -5.34 -36.16 1.35
CA TYR A 314 -5.90 -37.30 0.60
C TYR A 314 -5.70 -37.05 -0.91
N GLU A 315 -5.46 -38.10 -1.70
CA GLU A 315 -5.00 -37.97 -3.10
C GLU A 315 -5.82 -37.01 -3.99
N SER A 316 -7.14 -37.01 -3.89
CA SER A 316 -7.98 -36.07 -4.65
C SER A 316 -7.82 -34.62 -4.20
N ILE A 317 -7.62 -34.38 -2.90
CA ILE A 317 -7.36 -33.06 -2.31
C ILE A 317 -5.97 -32.56 -2.73
N GLU A 318 -4.97 -33.46 -2.75
CA GLU A 318 -3.63 -33.15 -3.25
C GLU A 318 -3.68 -32.74 -4.73
N LYS A 319 -4.33 -33.52 -5.59
CA LYS A 319 -4.54 -33.17 -7.01
C LYS A 319 -5.28 -31.85 -7.17
N ALA A 320 -6.30 -31.58 -6.37
CA ALA A 320 -7.06 -30.32 -6.43
C ALA A 320 -6.23 -29.11 -5.97
N PHE A 321 -5.36 -29.27 -4.97
CA PHE A 321 -4.40 -28.27 -4.52
C PHE A 321 -3.34 -28.00 -5.62
N ASP A 322 -2.74 -29.06 -6.15
CA ASP A 322 -1.76 -29.00 -7.24
C ASP A 322 -2.29 -28.30 -8.49
N TYR A 323 -3.48 -28.68 -8.96
CA TYR A 323 -4.14 -28.05 -10.10
C TYR A 323 -4.77 -26.68 -9.79
N LYS A 324 -4.40 -26.05 -8.67
CA LYS A 324 -4.83 -24.67 -8.32
C LYS A 324 -6.37 -24.52 -8.24
N LYS A 325 -7.10 -25.61 -7.96
CA LYS A 325 -8.58 -25.69 -7.86
C LYS A 325 -9.11 -25.45 -6.45
N LEU A 326 -8.29 -25.68 -5.45
CA LEU A 326 -8.48 -25.26 -4.06
C LEU A 326 -7.17 -24.71 -3.51
N CYS A 327 -7.21 -23.91 -2.46
CA CYS A 327 -6.03 -23.42 -1.74
C CYS A 327 -6.26 -23.41 -0.22
N PHE A 328 -5.23 -23.05 0.55
CA PHE A 328 -5.32 -22.88 2.00
C PHE A 328 -5.11 -21.41 2.39
N LEU A 329 -6.02 -20.86 3.18
CA LEU A 329 -6.06 -19.46 3.56
C LEU A 329 -5.89 -19.32 5.08
N TYR A 330 -5.05 -18.39 5.56
CA TYR A 330 -4.84 -18.17 7.00
C TYR A 330 -5.81 -17.12 7.56
N ASP A 331 -6.72 -17.55 8.45
CA ASP A 331 -7.60 -16.67 9.21
C ASP A 331 -6.83 -16.10 10.43
N PRO A 332 -6.53 -14.79 10.46
CA PRO A 332 -5.80 -14.16 11.57
C PRO A 332 -6.66 -13.96 12.82
N PHE A 333 -7.99 -14.03 12.73
CA PHE A 333 -8.90 -13.91 13.87
C PHE A 333 -9.10 -15.24 14.59
N ALA A 334 -9.22 -16.33 13.82
CA ALA A 334 -9.29 -17.68 14.38
C ALA A 334 -7.91 -18.33 14.63
N GLY A 335 -6.83 -17.79 14.06
CA GLY A 335 -5.48 -18.36 14.13
C GLY A 335 -5.29 -19.65 13.31
N ASN A 336 -6.18 -19.91 12.35
CA ASN A 336 -6.33 -21.22 11.70
C ASN A 336 -6.07 -21.15 10.18
N LEU A 337 -5.67 -22.28 9.58
CA LEU A 337 -5.68 -22.43 8.13
C LEU A 337 -7.01 -23.04 7.68
N LEU A 338 -7.70 -22.39 6.74
CA LEU A 338 -8.97 -22.80 6.15
C LEU A 338 -8.75 -23.32 4.73
N VAL A 339 -9.45 -24.38 4.33
CA VAL A 339 -9.56 -24.80 2.93
C VAL A 339 -10.46 -23.82 2.17
N LYS A 340 -10.10 -23.43 0.94
CA LYS A 340 -11.00 -22.68 0.05
C LYS A 340 -11.14 -23.38 -1.30
N ILE A 341 -12.36 -23.76 -1.67
CA ILE A 341 -12.68 -24.38 -2.96
C ILE A 341 -12.99 -23.30 -3.99
N LEU A 342 -12.12 -23.17 -5.00
CA LEU A 342 -12.24 -22.16 -6.05
C LEU A 342 -12.92 -22.70 -7.30
N CYS A 343 -12.70 -23.98 -7.64
CA CYS A 343 -13.31 -24.61 -8.81
C CYS A 343 -14.78 -24.99 -8.53
N SER A 344 -15.71 -24.38 -9.27
CA SER A 344 -17.15 -24.67 -9.22
C SER A 344 -17.45 -26.16 -9.36
N ASP A 345 -16.89 -26.78 -10.39
CA ASP A 345 -17.22 -28.12 -10.86
C ASP A 345 -16.72 -29.20 -9.88
N LEU A 346 -15.70 -28.87 -9.10
CA LEU A 346 -15.12 -29.73 -8.07
C LEU A 346 -16.08 -29.89 -6.88
N ARG A 347 -16.89 -28.88 -6.55
CA ARG A 347 -17.70 -28.80 -5.32
C ARG A 347 -18.57 -30.04 -5.11
N GLN A 348 -19.23 -30.54 -6.15
CA GLN A 348 -20.15 -31.68 -6.07
C GLN A 348 -19.48 -33.05 -6.24
N THR A 349 -18.17 -33.10 -6.49
CA THR A 349 -17.45 -34.38 -6.57
C THR A 349 -17.14 -34.92 -5.17
N PHE A 350 -17.23 -36.24 -5.00
CA PHE A 350 -16.80 -36.92 -3.78
C PHE A 350 -15.29 -36.84 -3.61
N ILE A 351 -14.82 -36.63 -2.38
CA ILE A 351 -13.38 -36.58 -2.08
C ILE A 351 -12.77 -37.97 -2.18
N VAL A 352 -13.45 -39.00 -1.68
CA VAL A 352 -13.13 -40.38 -1.99
C VAL A 352 -14.02 -40.78 -3.17
N ASP A 353 -13.43 -40.96 -4.34
CA ASP A 353 -14.12 -41.24 -5.59
C ASP A 353 -14.58 -42.71 -5.66
N ASP A 354 -13.67 -43.64 -5.41
CA ASP A 354 -13.94 -45.08 -5.42
C ASP A 354 -15.03 -45.48 -4.40
N PRO A 355 -16.14 -46.13 -4.84
CA PRO A 355 -17.20 -46.62 -3.94
C PRO A 355 -16.72 -47.59 -2.85
N ILE A 356 -15.69 -48.41 -3.13
CA ILE A 356 -15.20 -49.41 -2.16
C ILE A 356 -14.49 -48.69 -1.00
N ASN A 357 -13.56 -47.79 -1.32
CA ASN A 357 -12.88 -46.95 -0.34
C ASN A 357 -13.84 -46.01 0.42
N ARG A 358 -14.86 -45.44 -0.24
CA ARG A 358 -15.92 -44.66 0.43
C ARG A 358 -16.59 -45.46 1.55
N LYS A 359 -16.94 -46.72 1.26
CA LYS A 359 -17.54 -47.64 2.24
C LYS A 359 -16.54 -48.02 3.34
N ASN A 360 -15.30 -48.37 2.98
CA ASN A 360 -14.27 -48.82 3.92
C ASN A 360 -13.86 -47.73 4.93
N PHE A 361 -13.75 -46.47 4.50
CA PHE A 361 -13.37 -45.34 5.37
C PHE A 361 -14.58 -44.58 5.95
N ASN A 362 -15.81 -45.03 5.66
CA ASN A 362 -17.07 -44.33 5.93
C ASN A 362 -16.95 -42.84 5.60
N GLU A 363 -16.60 -42.53 4.36
CA GLU A 363 -16.38 -41.17 3.86
C GLU A 363 -17.30 -40.89 2.68
N LEU A 364 -18.19 -39.91 2.85
CA LEU A 364 -19.19 -39.52 1.86
C LEU A 364 -19.12 -38.03 1.53
N ARG A 365 -18.15 -37.29 2.10
CA ARG A 365 -17.98 -35.85 1.84
C ARG A 365 -17.59 -35.56 0.38
N THR A 366 -18.23 -34.54 -0.14
CA THR A 366 -17.87 -33.80 -1.35
C THR A 366 -16.85 -32.72 -1.03
N PHE A 367 -16.25 -32.09 -2.05
CA PHE A 367 -15.40 -30.92 -1.81
C PHE A 367 -16.17 -29.73 -1.22
N ASN A 368 -17.48 -29.61 -1.48
CA ASN A 368 -18.29 -28.56 -0.86
C ASN A 368 -18.37 -28.72 0.68
N ASP A 369 -18.36 -29.95 1.18
CA ASP A 369 -18.42 -30.26 2.62
C ASP A 369 -17.08 -30.01 3.36
N ILE A 370 -16.04 -29.58 2.64
CA ILE A 370 -14.77 -29.11 3.21
C ILE A 370 -14.46 -27.65 2.85
N ASP A 371 -15.35 -26.93 2.18
CA ASP A 371 -15.13 -25.51 1.88
C ASP A 371 -15.19 -24.69 3.18
N ASN A 372 -14.14 -23.91 3.44
CA ASN A 372 -13.89 -23.19 4.69
C ASN A 372 -13.64 -24.11 5.92
N ALA A 373 -13.35 -25.41 5.71
CA ALA A 373 -12.97 -26.32 6.80
C ALA A 373 -11.55 -26.07 7.32
N VAL A 374 -11.34 -26.21 8.63
CA VAL A 374 -10.03 -26.01 9.29
C VAL A 374 -9.08 -27.17 8.98
N LEU A 375 -7.91 -26.84 8.41
CA LEU A 375 -6.76 -27.72 8.28
C LEU A 375 -6.25 -28.13 9.67
N GLN A 376 -6.28 -29.42 9.95
CA GLN A 376 -5.93 -29.98 11.25
C GLN A 376 -4.40 -29.97 11.44
N LEU A 377 -3.95 -29.24 12.45
CA LEU A 377 -2.55 -29.06 12.84
C LEU A 377 -2.37 -29.38 14.33
N PRO A 378 -1.19 -29.84 14.77
CA PRO A 378 -0.82 -29.80 16.18
C PRO A 378 -0.73 -28.35 16.68
N PRO A 379 -0.94 -28.08 17.98
CA PRO A 379 -0.75 -26.75 18.56
C PRO A 379 0.62 -26.17 18.23
N ASN A 380 0.65 -24.90 17.82
CA ASN A 380 1.85 -24.12 17.47
C ASN A 380 2.69 -24.67 16.29
N ILE A 381 2.24 -25.71 15.59
CA ILE A 381 2.94 -26.27 14.41
C ILE A 381 2.26 -25.80 13.13
N PHE A 382 2.94 -24.93 12.37
CA PHE A 382 2.41 -24.36 11.12
C PHE A 382 3.34 -24.60 9.91
N PRO A 383 2.77 -24.96 8.74
CA PRO A 383 3.49 -24.90 7.47
C PRO A 383 3.93 -23.46 7.15
N TYR A 384 4.77 -23.29 6.13
CA TYR A 384 5.21 -21.97 5.67
C TYR A 384 4.05 -21.15 5.08
N ARG A 385 3.35 -20.38 5.93
CA ARG A 385 2.21 -19.50 5.56
C ARG A 385 2.46 -18.67 4.29
N ARG A 386 3.67 -18.14 4.13
CA ARG A 386 4.14 -17.41 2.93
C ARG A 386 4.01 -18.20 1.61
N LEU A 387 4.31 -19.50 1.61
CA LEU A 387 4.16 -20.35 0.43
C LEU A 387 2.70 -20.72 0.16
N LEU A 388 1.88 -20.88 1.20
CA LEU A 388 0.42 -21.08 1.08
C LEU A 388 -0.28 -19.81 0.58
N ASN A 389 0.13 -18.62 1.03
CA ASN A 389 -0.35 -17.34 0.52
C ASN A 389 0.00 -17.21 -0.97
N TRP A 390 1.24 -17.51 -1.36
CA TRP A 390 1.65 -17.49 -2.77
C TRP A 390 0.87 -18.49 -3.64
N HIS A 391 0.67 -19.72 -3.15
CA HIS A 391 -0.20 -20.70 -3.80
C HIS A 391 -1.64 -20.19 -3.94
N GLY A 392 -2.18 -19.54 -2.91
CA GLY A 392 -3.48 -18.87 -2.93
C GLY A 392 -3.57 -17.79 -4.00
N ARG A 393 -2.54 -16.94 -4.14
CA ARG A 393 -2.44 -15.91 -5.20
C ARG A 393 -2.43 -16.51 -6.59
N CYS A 394 -1.63 -17.56 -6.83
CA CYS A 394 -1.64 -18.29 -8.10
C CYS A 394 -2.99 -18.97 -8.35
N SER A 395 -3.62 -19.55 -7.32
CA SER A 395 -4.91 -20.23 -7.42
C SER A 395 -6.07 -19.28 -7.73
N PHE A 396 -6.12 -18.10 -7.09
CA PHE A 396 -7.11 -17.07 -7.44
C PHE A 396 -6.89 -16.50 -8.85
N LYS A 397 -5.64 -16.30 -9.28
CA LYS A 397 -5.30 -15.92 -10.67
C LYS A 397 -5.82 -16.97 -11.67
N THR A 398 -5.58 -18.26 -11.40
CA THR A 398 -6.08 -19.38 -12.21
C THR A 398 -7.61 -19.47 -12.18
N ALA A 399 -8.25 -19.28 -11.03
CA ALA A 399 -9.71 -19.34 -10.89
C ALA A 399 -10.41 -18.19 -11.65
N LYS A 400 -9.87 -16.96 -11.61
CA LYS A 400 -10.38 -15.83 -12.41
C LYS A 400 -10.17 -16.05 -13.91
N ALA A 401 -9.03 -16.62 -14.32
CA ALA A 401 -8.76 -16.95 -15.73
C ALA A 401 -9.74 -18.00 -16.27
N ASN A 402 -10.05 -19.03 -15.48
CA ASN A 402 -11.00 -20.09 -15.83
C ASN A 402 -12.48 -19.74 -15.53
N LYS A 403 -12.75 -18.54 -14.98
CA LYS A 403 -14.09 -18.06 -14.58
C LYS A 403 -14.81 -18.93 -13.53
N TRP A 404 -14.06 -19.63 -12.66
CA TRP A 404 -14.65 -20.43 -11.58
C TRP A 404 -15.16 -19.59 -10.40
N ILE A 405 -14.60 -18.40 -10.22
CA ILE A 405 -15.02 -17.39 -9.23
C ILE A 405 -15.37 -16.08 -9.94
N ASN A 406 -16.12 -15.20 -9.28
CA ASN A 406 -16.48 -13.90 -9.84
C ASN A 406 -15.24 -13.02 -10.05
N LYS A 407 -15.31 -12.09 -11.01
CA LYS A 407 -14.22 -11.13 -11.26
C LYS A 407 -13.92 -10.27 -10.03
N ASP A 408 -14.96 -9.99 -9.26
CA ASP A 408 -14.97 -9.06 -8.13
C ASP A 408 -14.68 -9.77 -6.79
N GLU A 409 -14.44 -11.10 -6.77
CA GLU A 409 -13.93 -11.82 -5.59
C GLU A 409 -12.40 -11.69 -5.52
N HIS A 410 -11.86 -10.84 -4.66
CA HIS A 410 -10.42 -10.69 -4.46
C HIS A 410 -9.90 -11.64 -3.38
N LEU A 411 -8.61 -12.02 -3.45
CA LEU A 411 -7.97 -12.77 -2.36
C LEU A 411 -7.93 -11.91 -1.09
N GLU A 412 -7.74 -10.61 -1.30
CA GLU A 412 -7.75 -9.54 -0.32
C GLU A 412 -9.09 -9.42 0.43
N ASP A 413 -10.23 -9.86 -0.14
CA ASP A 413 -11.54 -9.86 0.56
C ASP A 413 -11.61 -10.91 1.67
N PHE A 414 -10.69 -11.89 1.67
CA PHE A 414 -10.60 -12.96 2.66
C PHE A 414 -9.53 -12.70 3.73
N PHE A 415 -8.79 -11.58 3.68
CA PHE A 415 -7.62 -11.33 4.54
C PHE A 415 -7.45 -9.90 5.06
N HIS A 416 -6.80 -9.77 6.21
CA HIS A 416 -6.25 -8.49 6.67
C HIS A 416 -4.88 -8.20 6.04
N LEU A 417 -4.60 -6.92 5.76
CA LEU A 417 -3.42 -6.47 5.01
C LEU A 417 -2.06 -6.65 5.70
N SER A 418 -1.99 -7.10 6.96
CA SER A 418 -0.74 -7.38 7.67
C SER A 418 0.08 -8.44 6.95
N ASP A 419 -0.52 -9.61 6.73
CA ASP A 419 0.10 -10.81 6.16
C ASP A 419 0.31 -10.69 4.63
N LEU A 420 -0.09 -9.55 4.05
CA LEU A 420 0.10 -9.19 2.63
C LEU A 420 1.32 -8.31 2.39
N ILE A 421 1.93 -7.74 3.44
CA ILE A 421 3.22 -7.03 3.37
C ILE A 421 4.39 -8.03 3.20
N SER A 422 4.22 -9.25 3.71
CA SER A 422 5.17 -10.38 3.75
C SER A 422 5.47 -11.04 2.39
N LEU A 423 5.71 -10.22 1.36
CA LEU A 423 6.59 -10.56 0.24
C LEU A 423 8.03 -10.82 0.75
N PRO A 424 8.95 -11.40 -0.05
CA PRO A 424 10.32 -11.67 0.39
C PRO A 424 11.09 -10.45 0.92
N GLY A 425 11.05 -10.27 2.24
CA GLY A 425 11.79 -9.24 2.97
C GLY A 425 11.56 -9.34 4.48
N GLU A 426 10.31 -9.47 4.90
CA GLU A 426 9.84 -9.52 6.29
C GLU A 426 8.84 -10.71 6.37
N ASP A 427 8.84 -11.59 7.39
CA ASP A 427 8.62 -11.31 8.82
C ASP A 427 9.76 -11.77 9.76
N PHE A 428 9.48 -11.65 11.07
CA PHE A 428 10.30 -11.94 12.24
C PHE A 428 10.18 -13.39 12.73
N ASN A 429 11.09 -13.79 13.63
CA ASN A 429 11.02 -15.05 14.36
C ASN A 429 10.17 -14.87 15.63
N GLU A 430 9.18 -15.75 15.80
CA GLU A 430 8.65 -16.22 17.09
C GLU A 430 8.58 -17.76 17.03
#